data_AF-A0AAW2S6D7-F1
#
_entry.id   AF-A0AAW2S6D7-F1
#
_cell.length_a   1.000
_cell.length_b   1.000
_cell.length_c   1.000
_cell.angle_alpha   90.00
_cell.angle_beta   90.00
_cell.angle_gamma   90.00
#
_symmetry.space_group_name_H-M   'P 1'
#
loop_
_entity.id
_entity.type
_entity.pdbx_description
1 polymer ?
#
loop_
_entity_poly.entity_id
_entity_poly.type
_entity_poly.pdbx_seq_one_letter_code
_entity_poly.pdbx_strand_id
1 'polypeptide(L)'
;MAANNRRTIKELKTLNHDQQHLDITFPDANDDSELKSGLIHLLPSLHDLAGEDAHKHLKEFHVVCSGMTPNEVTNEQLNLRAFPFSLKNKANDLL
;
A
#
# COMPACT_ATOMS: atom_id res chain seq x y z
N MET A 1 -21.03 -10.51 -12.85
CA MET A 1 -21.37 -9.06 -12.90
C MET A 1 -21.06 -8.48 -11.53
N ALA A 2 -19.95 -7.75 -11.39
CA ALA A 2 -19.54 -7.19 -10.09
C ALA A 2 -20.32 -5.88 -9.83
N ALA A 3 -21.10 -5.85 -8.75
CA ALA A 3 -21.87 -4.68 -8.36
C ALA A 3 -20.93 -3.57 -7.83
N ASN A 4 -20.95 -2.40 -8.46
CA ASN A 4 -20.15 -1.25 -8.09
C ASN A 4 -20.84 -0.48 -6.94
N ASN A 5 -20.47 -0.81 -5.71
CA ASN A 5 -21.01 -0.25 -4.46
C ASN A 5 -20.35 1.10 -4.10
N ARG A 6 -20.64 2.14 -4.89
CA ARG A 6 -20.18 3.51 -4.62
C ARG A 6 -20.86 4.09 -3.37
N ARG A 7 -20.18 4.05 -2.23
CA ARG A 7 -20.59 4.66 -0.95
C ARG A 7 -19.84 5.96 -0.69
N THR A 8 -20.46 6.91 0.01
CA THR A 8 -19.79 8.17 0.39
C THR A 8 -18.93 7.99 1.65
N ILE A 9 -17.89 8.83 1.81
CA ILE A 9 -17.01 8.79 2.98
C ILE A 9 -17.80 8.99 4.28
N LYS A 10 -18.88 9.79 4.25
CA LYS A 10 -19.75 10.03 5.40
C LYS A 10 -20.49 8.75 5.81
N GLU A 11 -21.00 8.00 4.83
CA GLU A 11 -21.70 6.73 5.06
C GLU A 11 -20.77 5.62 5.58
N LEU A 12 -19.50 5.62 5.15
CA LEU A 12 -18.49 4.69 5.68
C LEU A 12 -18.18 4.92 7.16
N LYS A 13 -18.21 6.17 7.62
CA LYS A 13 -17.99 6.51 9.04
C LYS A 13 -19.16 6.11 9.94
N THR A 14 -20.37 6.05 9.39
CA THR A 14 -21.59 5.66 10.10
C THR A 14 -21.89 4.18 10.04
N LEU A 15 -21.14 3.43 9.22
CA LEU A 15 -21.21 1.98 9.21
C LEU A 15 -20.55 1.48 10.51
N ASN A 16 -21.33 1.48 11.60
CA ASN A 16 -21.04 0.70 12.81
C ASN A 16 -21.20 -0.76 12.42
N HIS A 17 -20.20 -1.25 11.70
CA HIS A 17 -20.07 -2.62 11.31
C HIS A 17 -19.63 -3.34 12.57
N ASP A 18 -20.53 -4.08 13.22
CA ASP A 18 -20.16 -5.00 14.30
C ASP A 18 -19.14 -5.99 13.73
N GLN A 19 -17.85 -5.67 13.93
CA GLN A 19 -16.70 -6.56 13.87
C GLN A 19 -16.36 -7.28 12.57
N GLN A 20 -16.73 -6.82 11.36
CA GLN A 20 -15.95 -7.29 10.18
C GLN A 20 -14.74 -6.38 9.99
N HIS A 21 -13.57 -6.93 10.29
CA HIS A 21 -12.29 -6.39 9.87
C HIS A 21 -12.38 -6.13 8.36
N LEU A 22 -12.11 -4.90 7.95
CA LEU A 22 -12.17 -4.51 6.55
C LEU A 22 -10.87 -5.00 5.89
N ASP A 23 -10.75 -6.32 5.77
CA ASP A 23 -9.57 -6.97 5.23
C ASP A 23 -9.37 -6.59 3.76
N ILE A 24 -8.14 -6.19 3.44
CA ILE A 24 -7.71 -6.03 2.06
C ILE A 24 -7.26 -7.41 1.60
N THR A 25 -8.07 -8.06 0.75
CA THR A 25 -7.66 -9.29 0.09
C THR A 25 -6.70 -8.92 -1.04
N PHE A 26 -5.42 -9.22 -0.86
CA PHE A 26 -4.45 -9.16 -1.96
C PHE A 26 -4.69 -10.36 -2.90
N PRO A 27 -4.76 -10.15 -4.23
CA PRO A 27 -4.81 -11.26 -5.16
C PRO A 27 -3.52 -12.09 -5.01
N ASP A 28 -3.63 -13.43 -5.03
CA ASP A 28 -2.50 -14.38 -4.98
C ASP A 28 -1.42 -13.94 -5.98
N ALA A 29 -0.44 -13.20 -5.48
CA ALA A 29 0.76 -12.87 -6.20
C ALA A 29 1.65 -14.08 -5.99
N ASN A 30 1.98 -14.79 -7.07
CA ASN A 30 2.92 -15.91 -7.07
C ASN A 30 4.05 -15.62 -6.06
N ASP A 31 4.07 -16.38 -4.95
CA ASP A 31 4.87 -16.08 -3.76
C ASP A 31 6.39 -15.99 -4.07
N ASP A 32 6.79 -16.50 -5.23
CA ASP A 32 8.16 -16.58 -5.72
C ASP A 32 8.72 -15.27 -6.31
N SER A 33 7.91 -14.22 -6.45
CA SER A 33 8.36 -12.96 -7.04
C SER A 33 9.12 -12.10 -6.03
N GLU A 34 10.43 -12.29 -5.92
CA GLU A 34 11.24 -11.57 -4.94
C GLU A 34 11.31 -10.05 -5.21
N LEU A 35 11.12 -9.23 -4.17
CA LEU A 35 11.32 -7.79 -4.27
C LEU A 35 12.82 -7.49 -4.34
N LYS A 36 13.28 -6.86 -5.43
CA LYS A 36 14.70 -6.51 -5.57
C LYS A 36 15.14 -5.61 -4.41
N SER A 37 16.20 -6.00 -3.70
CA SER A 37 16.76 -5.21 -2.59
C SER A 37 17.14 -3.78 -3.02
N GLY A 38 17.61 -3.62 -4.26
CA GLY A 38 17.87 -2.30 -4.85
C GLY A 38 16.63 -1.39 -4.86
N LEU A 39 15.41 -1.93 -5.05
CA LEU A 39 14.18 -1.14 -4.93
C LEU A 39 13.96 -0.69 -3.49
N ILE A 40 14.09 -1.61 -2.53
CA ILE A 40 13.85 -1.35 -1.12
C ILE A 40 14.70 -0.18 -0.62
N HIS A 41 15.95 -0.08 -1.08
CA HIS A 41 16.85 1.03 -0.74
C HIS A 41 16.48 2.37 -1.39
N LEU A 42 15.70 2.36 -2.48
CA LEU A 42 15.25 3.56 -3.19
C LEU A 42 13.89 4.07 -2.71
N LEU A 43 13.15 3.28 -1.93
CA LEU A 43 11.84 3.68 -1.43
C LEU A 43 11.97 4.89 -0.49
N PRO A 44 11.06 5.89 -0.60
CA PRO A 44 10.94 6.90 0.44
C PRO A 44 10.55 6.23 1.76
N SER A 45 10.88 6.89 2.88
CA SER A 45 10.57 6.40 4.22
C SER A 45 9.62 7.36 4.93
N LEU A 46 8.50 6.84 5.42
CA LEU A 46 7.54 7.54 6.28
C LEU A 46 7.72 7.05 7.72
N HIS A 47 7.95 7.93 8.68
CA HIS A 47 8.34 7.61 10.06
C HIS A 47 7.24 7.91 11.10
N ASP A 48 6.04 8.26 10.65
CA ASP A 48 4.92 8.74 11.48
C ASP A 48 5.29 9.95 12.36
N LEU A 49 6.14 10.84 11.84
CA LEU A 49 6.57 12.02 12.58
C LEU A 49 5.60 13.20 12.37
N ALA A 50 5.44 14.01 13.41
CA ALA A 50 4.69 15.26 13.31
C ALA A 50 5.33 16.18 12.26
N GLY A 51 4.60 16.46 11.18
CA GLY A 51 5.08 17.27 10.04
C GLY A 51 5.48 16.48 8.81
N GLU A 52 5.48 15.14 8.86
CA GLU A 52 5.51 14.33 7.64
C GLU A 52 4.17 14.42 6.90
N ASP A 53 4.25 14.44 5.57
CA ASP A 53 3.09 14.52 4.68
C ASP A 53 2.91 13.18 3.96
N ALA A 54 1.88 12.42 4.39
CA ALA A 54 1.55 11.13 3.79
C ALA A 54 1.20 11.24 2.30
N HIS A 55 0.63 12.36 1.84
CA HIS A 55 0.32 12.58 0.43
C HIS A 55 1.59 12.79 -0.40
N LYS A 56 2.55 13.54 0.16
CA LYS A 56 3.87 13.68 -0.45
C LYS A 56 4.58 12.33 -0.54
N HIS A 57 4.55 11.54 0.55
CA HIS A 57 5.13 10.19 0.57
C HIS A 57 4.53 9.29 -0.51
N LEU A 58 3.20 9.25 -0.65
CA LEU A 58 2.54 8.43 -1.66
C LEU A 58 2.94 8.82 -3.09
N LYS A 59 3.12 10.11 -3.37
CA LYS A 59 3.61 10.57 -4.67
C LYS A 59 5.03 10.10 -4.95
N GLU A 60 5.93 10.29 -3.99
CA GLU A 60 7.33 9.86 -4.12
C GLU A 60 7.44 8.35 -4.27
N PHE A 61 6.66 7.60 -3.48
CA PHE A 61 6.59 6.14 -3.53
C PHE A 61 6.11 5.67 -4.90
N HIS A 62 5.04 6.28 -5.43
CA HIS A 62 4.51 5.93 -6.74
C HIS A 62 5.54 6.17 -7.85
N VAL A 63 6.26 7.30 -7.81
CA VAL A 63 7.31 7.60 -8.80
C VAL A 63 8.40 6.53 -8.77
N VAL A 64 8.90 6.16 -7.59
CA VAL A 64 9.96 5.15 -7.45
C VAL A 64 9.51 3.78 -7.98
N CYS A 65 8.30 3.34 -7.63
CA CYS A 65 7.80 2.04 -8.07
C CYS A 65 7.43 2.02 -9.56
N SER A 66 6.93 3.12 -10.11
CA SER A 66 6.61 3.24 -11.54
C SER A 66 7.85 3.21 -12.45
N GLY A 67 9.02 3.57 -11.90
CA GLY A 67 10.30 3.48 -12.60
C GLY A 67 10.85 2.06 -12.75
N MET A 68 10.24 1.07 -12.09
CA MET A 68 10.62 -0.33 -12.26
C MET A 68 9.85 -0.99 -13.40
N THR A 69 10.57 -1.82 -14.15
CA THR A 69 9.98 -2.80 -15.08
C THR A 69 9.88 -4.13 -14.35
N PRO A 70 8.70 -4.49 -13.81
CA PRO A 70 8.52 -5.81 -13.24
C PRO A 70 8.48 -6.84 -14.38
N ASN A 71 9.33 -7.87 -14.29
CA ASN A 71 9.40 -8.92 -15.31
C ASN A 71 8.21 -9.89 -15.21
N GLU A 72 7.65 -10.08 -14.00
CA GLU A 72 6.71 -11.17 -13.70
C GLU A 72 5.52 -10.76 -12.82
N VAL A 73 5.44 -9.50 -12.39
CA VAL A 73 4.36 -8.97 -11.53
C VAL A 73 3.77 -7.69 -12.12
N THR A 74 2.53 -7.37 -11.75
CA THR A 74 1.95 -6.07 -12.14
C THR A 74 2.55 -4.95 -11.30
N ASN A 75 2.54 -3.71 -11.80
CA ASN A 75 2.95 -2.54 -11.02
C ASN A 75 2.14 -2.41 -9.72
N GLU A 76 0.86 -2.82 -9.73
CA GLU A 76 0.01 -2.83 -8.54
C GLU A 76 0.51 -3.85 -7.50
N GLN A 77 0.81 -5.08 -7.92
CA GLN A 77 1.39 -6.10 -7.03
C GLN A 77 2.76 -5.68 -6.47
N LEU A 78 3.60 -5.07 -7.32
CA LEU A 78 4.88 -4.52 -6.89
C LEU A 78 4.70 -3.43 -5.83
N ASN A 79 3.79 -2.49 -6.06
CA ASN A 79 3.47 -1.41 -5.12
C ASN A 79 3.00 -1.99 -3.78
N LEU A 80 2.10 -2.98 -3.82
CA LEU A 80 1.57 -3.62 -2.62
C LEU A 80 2.66 -4.31 -1.81
N ARG A 81 3.58 -5.02 -2.47
CA ARG A 81 4.72 -5.69 -1.79
C ARG A 81 5.78 -4.69 -1.30
N ALA A 82 5.99 -3.58 -2.01
CA ALA A 82 6.99 -2.57 -1.66
C ALA A 82 6.51 -1.60 -0.56
N PHE A 83 5.20 -1.37 -0.46
CA PHE A 83 4.64 -0.35 0.45
C PHE A 83 5.02 -0.55 1.92
N PRO A 84 4.96 -1.77 2.51
CA PRO A 84 5.39 -1.98 3.89
C PRO A 84 6.84 -1.56 4.15
N PHE A 85 7.73 -1.71 3.17
CA PHE A 85 9.14 -1.32 3.30
C PHE A 85 9.36 0.20 3.30
N SER A 86 8.40 0.96 2.77
CA SER A 86 8.38 2.42 2.77
C SER A 86 7.95 3.02 4.11
N LEU A 87 7.41 2.21 5.02
CA LEU A 87 6.99 2.62 6.36
C LEU A 87 8.09 2.29 7.38
N LYS A 88 8.40 3.23 8.27
CA LYS A 88 9.40 3.13 9.33
C LYS A 88 8.76 3.50 10.66
N ASN A 89 9.30 2.97 11.77
CA ASN A 89 8.76 3.14 13.14
C ASN A 89 7.36 2.49 13.35
N LYS A 90 6.60 2.98 14.35
CA LYS A 90 5.33 2.45 14.87
C LYS A 90 4.22 2.27 13.82
N ALA A 91 4.44 2.75 12.58
CA ALA A 91 3.66 2.46 11.39
C ALA A 91 3.49 0.96 11.10
N ASN A 92 4.42 0.12 11.58
CA ASN A 92 4.34 -1.34 11.40
C ASN A 92 3.35 -2.03 12.36
N ASP A 93 2.91 -1.37 13.44
CA ASP A 93 1.90 -1.93 14.37
C ASP A 93 0.44 -1.70 13.88
N LEU A 94 0.27 -1.00 12.74
CA LEU A 94 -1.03 -0.66 12.14
C LEU A 94 -1.37 -1.51 10.89
N LEU A 95 -0.49 -2.44 10.51
CA LEU A 95 -0.70 -3.43 9.45
C LEU A 95 -0.85 -4.83 10.06
#